data_AF-A0A1M4YNT8-F1
#
_entry.id   AF-A0A1M4YNT8-F1
#
_cell.length_a   1.000
_cell.length_b   1.000
_cell.length_c   1.000
_cell.angle_alpha   90.00
_cell.angle_beta   90.00
_cell.angle_gamma   90.00
#
_symmetry.space_group_name_H-M   'P 1'
#
loop_
_entity.id
_entity.type
_entity.pdbx_description
1 polymer ?
#
loop_
_entity_poly.entity_id
_entity_poly.type
_entity_poly.pdbx_seq_one_letter_code
_entity_poly.pdbx_strand_id
1 'polypeptide(L)'
;MNIKGIPYINYYTAPMAKQTQVRNKTNKPDEITNPIKNDIVDTVEITNISDANKIELERRAALDKVSPKEALMAALTTAPNNDDVERSKALAAKFAPIQNKMLSGKKLTAEEKQFLQKYYPEFATTARRIEQEIEQLRNQVRHSKSREDANRLIMEKKIQLMNSGKKDGFLLFIMPAIDEAF
;
A
#
# COMPACT_ATOMS: atom_id res chain seq x y z
N MET A 1 26.39 26.05 -3.81
CA MET A 1 24.97 26.27 -3.45
C MET A 1 24.46 25.00 -2.78
N ASN A 2 23.98 25.16 -1.55
CA ASN A 2 23.71 24.11 -0.58
C ASN A 2 22.18 23.94 -0.52
N ILE A 3 21.65 22.80 -0.97
CA ILE A 3 20.19 22.56 -0.96
C ILE A 3 19.88 21.80 0.32
N LYS A 4 19.26 22.51 1.26
CA LYS A 4 18.86 22.05 2.59
C LYS A 4 17.87 20.87 2.48
N GLY A 5 18.10 19.87 3.32
CA GLY A 5 17.37 18.62 3.37
C GLY A 5 15.88 18.76 3.71
N ILE A 6 15.10 17.86 3.12
CA ILE A 6 13.69 17.64 3.42
C ILE A 6 13.64 16.59 4.56
N PRO A 7 12.98 16.84 5.70
CA PRO A 7 12.86 15.84 6.75
C PRO A 7 11.86 14.75 6.37
N TYR A 8 12.31 13.49 6.40
CA TYR A 8 11.47 12.30 6.31
C TYR A 8 10.58 12.18 7.55
N ILE A 9 9.26 12.19 7.37
CA ILE A 9 8.28 11.90 8.41
C ILE A 9 8.07 10.38 8.45
N ASN A 10 8.52 9.74 9.53
CA ASN A 10 8.29 8.32 9.80
C ASN A 10 6.88 8.12 10.38
N TYR A 11 6.01 7.41 9.66
CA TYR A 11 4.75 6.90 10.18
C TYR A 11 4.91 5.43 10.56
N TYR A 12 5.45 5.18 11.75
CA TYR A 12 5.32 3.89 12.42
C TYR A 12 4.84 4.10 13.85
N THR A 13 3.55 3.82 14.04
CA THR A 13 2.91 3.66 15.34
C THR A 13 3.46 2.40 16.00
N ALA A 14 4.32 2.56 17.01
CA ALA A 14 4.72 1.48 17.90
C ALA A 14 3.57 1.19 18.89
N PRO A 15 3.17 -0.07 19.12
CA PRO A 15 2.25 -0.42 20.19
C PRO A 15 2.99 -0.42 21.53
N MET A 16 2.80 0.61 22.36
CA MET A 16 3.32 0.59 23.73
C MET A 16 2.45 -0.26 24.66
N ALA A 17 3.16 -1.08 25.42
CA ALA A 17 2.67 -2.06 26.37
C ALA A 17 1.84 -1.45 27.50
N LYS A 18 0.86 -2.22 27.97
CA LYS A 18 0.11 -2.00 29.21
C LYS A 18 1.08 -2.07 30.39
N GLN A 19 1.15 -1.00 31.19
CA GLN A 19 1.66 -1.07 32.56
C GLN A 19 0.68 -0.36 33.49
N THR A 20 0.07 -1.17 34.35
CA THR A 20 -0.74 -0.79 35.49
C THR A 20 0.15 -0.15 36.55
N GLN A 21 -0.22 1.03 37.06
CA GLN A 21 0.14 1.46 38.41
C GLN A 21 -1.01 2.22 39.09
N VAL A 22 -1.15 1.93 40.36
CA VAL A 22 -2.24 2.26 41.29
C VAL A 22 -1.67 3.22 42.34
N ARG A 23 -2.42 4.29 42.67
CA ARG A 23 -2.50 4.97 44.01
C ARG A 23 -1.33 5.93 44.38
N ASN A 24 -1.45 7.12 45.02
CA ASN A 24 -2.36 7.73 46.02
C ASN A 24 -2.07 9.27 46.16
N LYS A 25 -3.10 10.08 46.53
CA LYS A 25 -3.14 11.26 47.48
C LYS A 25 -2.17 12.45 47.29
N THR A 26 -2.45 13.75 47.51
CA THR A 26 -3.51 14.62 48.09
C THR A 26 -3.05 16.08 47.86
N ASN A 27 -3.94 17.07 47.67
CA ASN A 27 -4.01 18.35 48.43
C ASN A 27 -4.90 19.44 47.76
N LYS A 28 -5.99 19.73 48.48
CA LYS A 28 -6.81 20.95 48.71
C LYS A 28 -7.29 21.89 47.56
N PRO A 29 -8.53 22.42 47.68
CA PRO A 29 -9.16 23.37 46.76
C PRO A 29 -8.98 24.83 47.21
N ASP A 30 -8.80 25.74 46.26
CA ASP A 30 -8.97 27.18 46.48
C ASP A 30 -10.38 27.63 46.00
N GLU A 31 -10.89 28.61 46.74
CA GLU A 31 -12.17 29.34 46.70
C GLU A 31 -12.69 29.64 45.26
N ILE A 32 -13.99 29.78 45.01
CA ILE A 32 -14.73 31.04 45.19
C ILE A 32 -16.23 30.74 45.32
N THR A 33 -16.82 31.24 46.40
CA THR A 33 -18.26 31.40 46.61
C THR A 33 -18.87 32.37 45.59
N ASN A 34 -19.90 31.95 44.87
CA ASN A 34 -20.93 32.86 44.34
C ASN A 34 -22.29 32.14 44.34
N PRO A 35 -23.30 32.63 45.09
CA PRO A 35 -24.63 32.04 45.09
C PRO A 35 -25.40 32.48 43.83
N ILE A 36 -25.59 31.57 42.87
CA ILE A 36 -26.50 31.80 41.76
C ILE A 36 -27.92 31.58 42.27
N LYS A 37 -28.71 32.65 42.21
CA LYS A 37 -30.11 32.72 42.59
C LYS A 37 -30.94 31.76 41.74
N ASN A 38 -31.90 31.10 42.39
CA ASN A 38 -32.95 30.31 41.76
C ASN A 38 -33.88 31.24 40.98
N ASP A 39 -33.60 31.48 39.70
CA ASP A 39 -34.58 31.96 38.75
C ASP A 39 -35.08 30.78 37.92
N ILE A 40 -36.30 30.35 38.25
CA ILE A 40 -37.33 29.72 37.42
C ILE A 40 -36.78 29.15 36.10
N VAL A 41 -36.49 27.84 36.10
CA VAL A 41 -36.31 27.08 34.86
C VAL A 41 -37.68 26.96 34.21
N ASP A 42 -37.95 27.82 33.23
CA ASP A 42 -39.05 27.63 32.31
C ASP A 42 -38.69 26.41 31.45
N THR A 43 -39.34 25.28 31.74
CA THR A 43 -39.17 24.05 30.97
C THR A 43 -39.74 24.28 29.59
N VAL A 44 -38.86 24.53 28.61
CA VAL A 44 -39.27 24.57 27.21
C VAL A 44 -39.62 23.14 26.79
N GLU A 45 -40.92 22.87 26.64
CA GLU A 45 -41.39 21.65 26.00
C GLU A 45 -40.75 21.55 24.62
N ILE A 46 -39.97 20.49 24.40
CA ILE A 46 -39.40 20.17 23.09
C ILE A 46 -40.60 19.83 22.20
N THR A 47 -41.13 20.85 21.52
CA THR A 47 -42.26 20.71 20.62
C THR A 47 -41.89 19.72 19.52
N ASN A 48 -42.77 18.72 19.35
CA ASN A 48 -42.73 17.71 18.32
C ASN A 48 -42.34 18.33 16.96
N ILE A 49 -41.28 17.80 16.36
CA ILE A 49 -40.88 18.12 15.00
C ILE A 49 -42.07 17.80 14.09
N SER A 50 -42.57 18.80 13.36
CA SER A 50 -43.68 18.63 12.40
C SER A 50 -43.34 17.59 11.33
N ASP A 51 -44.32 16.76 10.96
CA ASP A 51 -44.19 15.71 9.93
C ASP A 51 -43.66 16.25 8.60
N ALA A 52 -43.94 17.51 8.25
CA ALA A 52 -43.42 18.16 7.06
C ALA A 52 -41.89 18.33 7.11
N ASN A 53 -41.34 18.66 8.28
CA ASN A 53 -39.90 18.77 8.49
C ASN A 53 -39.22 17.41 8.51
N LYS A 54 -39.92 16.37 8.99
CA LYS A 54 -39.44 14.98 8.95
C LYS A 54 -39.35 14.46 7.52
N ILE A 55 -40.37 14.68 6.70
CA ILE A 55 -40.41 14.27 5.29
C ILE A 55 -39.35 14.99 4.46
N GLU A 56 -39.14 16.29 4.69
CA GLU A 56 -38.09 17.06 4.01
C GLU A 56 -36.68 16.61 4.42
N LEU A 57 -36.48 16.23 5.69
CA LEU A 57 -35.22 15.63 6.16
C LEU A 57 -35.00 14.24 5.54
N GLU A 58 -36.05 13.43 5.41
CA GLU A 58 -36.02 12.11 4.77
C GLU A 58 -35.75 12.21 3.26
N ARG A 59 -36.29 13.25 2.60
CA ARG A 59 -36.04 13.55 1.18
C ARG A 59 -34.59 14.01 0.95
N ARG A 60 -34.05 14.85 1.84
CA ARG A 60 -32.64 15.28 1.81
C ARG A 60 -31.70 14.10 2.12
N ALA A 61 -32.03 13.29 3.12
CA ALA A 61 -31.27 12.08 3.43
C ALA A 61 -31.38 11.02 2.32
N ALA A 62 -32.46 11.00 1.54
CA ALA A 62 -32.60 10.14 0.36
C ALA A 62 -31.77 10.61 -0.85
N LEU A 63 -31.54 11.92 -0.99
CA LEU A 63 -30.62 12.50 -1.96
C LEU A 63 -29.14 12.29 -1.57
N ASP A 64 -28.86 12.17 -0.27
CA ASP A 64 -27.52 11.96 0.29
C ASP A 64 -27.13 10.48 0.45
N LYS A 65 -27.87 9.55 -0.19
CA LYS A 65 -27.55 8.10 -0.22
C LYS A 65 -26.57 7.72 -1.34
N VAL A 66 -25.70 8.63 -1.75
CA VAL A 66 -24.62 8.25 -2.66
C VAL A 66 -23.66 7.41 -1.83
N SER A 67 -23.50 6.13 -2.16
CA SER A 67 -22.56 5.26 -1.45
C SER A 67 -21.16 5.90 -1.48
N PRO A 68 -20.32 5.78 -0.44
CA PRO A 68 -18.95 6.28 -0.48
C PRO A 68 -18.18 5.85 -1.73
N LYS A 69 -18.51 4.66 -2.27
CA LYS A 69 -17.98 4.16 -3.54
C LYS A 69 -18.48 4.95 -4.75
N GLU A 70 -19.75 5.30 -4.80
CA GLU A 70 -20.34 6.08 -5.90
C GLU A 70 -19.90 7.55 -5.88
N ALA A 71 -19.84 8.16 -4.70
CA ALA A 71 -19.29 9.50 -4.52
C ALA A 71 -17.81 9.56 -4.96
N LEU A 72 -17.02 8.54 -4.63
CA LEU A 72 -15.63 8.42 -5.08
C LEU A 72 -15.54 8.25 -6.61
N MET A 73 -16.36 7.40 -7.21
CA MET A 73 -16.39 7.22 -8.66
C MET A 73 -16.84 8.49 -9.41
N ALA A 74 -17.84 9.20 -8.88
CA ALA A 74 -18.28 10.49 -9.43
C ALA A 74 -17.18 11.56 -9.35
N ALA A 75 -16.47 11.63 -8.22
CA ALA A 75 -15.33 12.52 -8.05
C ALA A 75 -14.15 12.17 -8.98
N LEU A 76 -13.86 10.87 -9.17
CA LEU A 76 -12.80 10.41 -10.08
C LEU A 76 -13.14 10.67 -11.55
N THR A 77 -14.41 10.60 -11.94
CA THR A 77 -14.87 10.86 -13.32
C THR A 77 -14.98 12.34 -13.65
N THR A 78 -15.20 13.20 -12.65
CA THR A 78 -15.26 14.67 -12.81
C THR A 78 -13.92 15.36 -12.53
N ALA A 79 -12.89 14.62 -12.12
CA ALA A 79 -11.57 15.17 -11.88
C ALA A 79 -10.93 15.66 -13.20
N PRO A 80 -10.33 16.86 -13.23
CA PRO A 80 -9.76 17.48 -14.43
C PRO A 80 -8.56 16.76 -15.05
N ASN A 81 -8.14 15.60 -14.51
CA ASN A 81 -6.99 14.79 -14.94
C ASN A 81 -7.39 13.39 -15.48
N ASN A 82 -8.56 13.24 -16.10
CA ASN A 82 -9.01 11.97 -16.70
C ASN A 82 -7.95 11.35 -17.64
N ASP A 83 -7.29 12.18 -18.46
CA ASP A 83 -6.26 11.71 -19.40
C ASP A 83 -5.04 11.08 -18.71
N ASP A 84 -4.63 11.60 -17.54
CA ASP A 84 -3.53 11.03 -16.76
C ASP A 84 -3.91 9.70 -16.11
N VAL A 85 -5.17 9.56 -15.69
CA VAL A 85 -5.71 8.32 -15.13
C VAL A 85 -5.78 7.24 -16.22
N GLU A 86 -6.30 7.56 -17.40
CA GLU A 86 -6.35 6.62 -18.53
C GLU A 86 -4.96 6.27 -19.05
N ARG A 87 -4.02 7.23 -19.09
CA ARG A 87 -2.61 6.95 -19.41
C ARG A 87 -1.99 6.02 -18.38
N SER A 88 -2.19 6.26 -17.08
CA SER A 88 -1.69 5.41 -16.00
C SER A 88 -2.24 3.98 -16.11
N LYS A 89 -3.54 3.84 -16.37
CA LYS A 89 -4.21 2.57 -16.60
C LYS A 89 -3.63 1.82 -17.80
N ALA A 90 -3.39 2.53 -18.92
CA ALA A 90 -2.77 1.95 -20.10
C ALA A 90 -1.31 1.48 -19.84
N LEU A 91 -0.53 2.23 -19.06
CA LEU A 91 0.82 1.83 -18.65
C LEU A 91 0.79 0.60 -17.74
N ALA A 92 -0.11 0.56 -16.76
CA ALA A 92 -0.29 -0.58 -15.86
C ALA A 92 -0.71 -1.85 -16.63
N ALA A 93 -1.61 -1.71 -17.60
CA ALA A 93 -2.05 -2.81 -18.46
C ALA A 93 -0.90 -3.39 -19.29
N LYS A 94 0.01 -2.54 -19.79
CA LYS A 94 1.24 -2.99 -20.50
C LYS A 94 2.28 -3.58 -19.56
N PHE A 95 2.36 -3.11 -18.32
CA PHE A 95 3.31 -3.60 -17.33
C PHE A 95 2.93 -4.98 -16.78
N ALA A 96 1.65 -5.28 -16.59
CA ALA A 96 1.18 -6.56 -16.05
C ALA A 96 1.75 -7.81 -16.77
N PRO A 97 1.70 -7.94 -18.11
CA PRO A 97 2.27 -9.11 -18.79
C PRO A 97 3.80 -9.17 -18.68
N ILE A 98 4.47 -8.02 -18.63
CA ILE A 98 5.92 -7.90 -18.44
C ILE A 98 6.31 -8.42 -17.05
N GLN A 99 5.55 -8.02 -16.02
CA GLN A 99 5.74 -8.48 -14.65
C GLN A 99 5.54 -10.00 -14.55
N ASN A 100 4.50 -10.55 -15.20
CA ASN A 100 4.28 -12.00 -15.23
C ASN A 100 5.44 -12.74 -15.90
N LYS A 101 6.02 -12.20 -16.99
CA LYS A 101 7.22 -12.78 -17.60
C LYS A 101 8.40 -12.79 -16.65
N MET A 102 8.63 -11.69 -15.92
CA MET A 102 9.68 -11.62 -14.89
C MET A 102 9.47 -12.67 -13.79
N LEU A 103 8.24 -12.82 -13.29
CA LEU A 103 7.89 -13.81 -12.27
C LEU A 103 8.02 -15.25 -12.75
N SER A 104 7.87 -15.51 -14.05
CA SER A 104 8.08 -16.84 -14.65
C SER A 104 9.52 -17.12 -15.10
N GLY A 105 10.45 -16.18 -14.88
CA GLY A 105 11.84 -16.33 -15.33
C GLY A 105 12.03 -16.34 -16.86
N LYS A 106 11.03 -15.87 -17.63
CA LYS A 106 11.09 -15.80 -19.09
C LYS A 106 11.86 -14.57 -19.56
N LYS A 107 12.54 -14.69 -20.70
CA LYS A 107 13.24 -13.55 -21.33
C LYS A 107 12.24 -12.54 -21.87
N LEU A 108 12.51 -11.28 -21.59
CA LEU A 108 11.76 -10.14 -22.11
C LEU A 108 12.21 -9.81 -23.53
N THR A 109 11.25 -9.38 -24.34
CA THR A 109 11.49 -8.87 -25.70
C THR A 109 12.19 -7.51 -25.66
N ALA A 110 12.76 -7.09 -26.80
CA ALA A 110 13.42 -5.79 -26.90
C ALA A 110 12.46 -4.62 -26.61
N GLU A 111 11.22 -4.71 -27.11
CA GLU A 111 10.17 -3.71 -26.88
C GLU A 111 9.79 -3.60 -25.40
N GLU A 112 9.63 -4.73 -24.71
CA GLU A 112 9.31 -4.76 -23.27
C GLU A 112 10.46 -4.18 -22.44
N LYS A 113 11.71 -4.46 -22.82
CA LYS A 113 12.89 -3.88 -22.17
C LYS A 113 12.95 -2.36 -22.37
N GLN A 114 12.66 -1.87 -23.57
CA GLN A 114 12.59 -0.43 -23.84
C GLN A 114 11.45 0.24 -23.06
N PHE A 115 10.28 -0.41 -23.00
CA PHE A 115 9.14 0.05 -22.21
C PHE A 115 9.51 0.19 -20.72
N LEU A 116 10.14 -0.84 -20.14
CA LEU A 116 10.62 -0.79 -18.77
C LEU A 116 11.65 0.33 -18.56
N GLN A 117 12.62 0.50 -19.46
CA GLN A 117 13.61 1.57 -19.32
C GLN A 117 12.98 2.97 -19.34
N LYS A 118 11.92 3.17 -20.14
CA LYS A 118 11.26 4.46 -20.31
C LYS A 118 10.30 4.81 -19.15
N TYR A 119 9.54 3.84 -18.66
CA TYR A 119 8.44 4.09 -17.70
C TYR A 119 8.71 3.51 -16.30
N TYR A 120 9.57 2.49 -16.19
CA TYR A 120 9.79 1.69 -14.97
C TYR A 120 11.28 1.29 -14.81
N PRO A 121 12.23 2.24 -14.69
CA PRO A 121 13.67 1.97 -14.78
C PRO A 121 14.19 1.00 -13.70
N GLU A 122 13.62 1.04 -12.50
CA GLU A 122 13.92 0.11 -11.41
C GLU A 122 13.64 -1.35 -11.79
N PHE A 123 12.51 -1.57 -12.47
CA PHE A 123 12.10 -2.89 -12.96
C PHE A 123 12.94 -3.33 -14.16
N ALA A 124 13.42 -2.41 -15.00
CA ALA A 124 14.33 -2.73 -16.09
C ALA A 124 15.65 -3.34 -15.57
N THR A 125 16.19 -2.78 -14.48
CA THR A 125 17.40 -3.31 -13.85
C THR A 125 17.16 -4.65 -13.18
N THR A 126 16.02 -4.78 -12.50
CA THR A 126 15.59 -6.03 -11.86
C THR A 126 15.41 -7.15 -12.89
N ALA A 127 14.71 -6.88 -13.99
CA ALA A 127 14.49 -7.80 -15.10
C ALA A 127 15.80 -8.35 -15.68
N ARG A 128 16.78 -7.46 -15.95
CA ARG A 128 18.09 -7.86 -16.47
C ARG A 128 18.82 -8.81 -15.51
N ARG A 129 18.76 -8.53 -14.22
CA ARG A 129 19.35 -9.40 -13.19
C ARG A 129 18.67 -10.76 -13.15
N ILE A 130 17.35 -10.81 -13.22
CA ILE A 130 16.60 -12.08 -13.23
C ILE A 130 17.03 -12.93 -14.43
N GLU A 131 17.06 -12.34 -15.64
CA GLU A 131 17.48 -13.05 -16.84
C GLU A 131 18.90 -13.61 -16.72
N GLN A 132 19.83 -12.82 -16.16
CA GLN A 132 21.22 -13.25 -15.94
C GLN A 132 21.31 -14.41 -14.95
N GLU A 133 20.63 -14.32 -13.80
CA GLU A 133 20.67 -15.35 -12.77
C GLU A 133 20.00 -16.65 -13.23
N ILE A 134 18.86 -16.57 -13.92
CA ILE A 134 18.18 -17.75 -14.48
C ILE A 134 19.05 -18.41 -15.56
N GLU A 135 19.69 -17.63 -16.44
CA GLU A 135 20.56 -18.18 -17.48
C GLU A 135 21.82 -18.81 -16.89
N GLN A 136 22.43 -18.18 -15.87
CA GLN A 136 23.57 -18.76 -15.15
C GLN A 136 23.19 -20.08 -14.46
N LEU A 137 22.07 -20.11 -13.75
CA LEU A 137 21.58 -21.32 -13.09
C LEU A 137 21.24 -22.40 -14.13
N ARG A 138 20.61 -22.04 -15.26
CA ARG A 138 20.31 -22.98 -16.34
C ARG A 138 21.57 -23.58 -16.93
N ASN A 139 22.62 -22.79 -17.11
CA ASN A 139 23.91 -23.28 -17.56
C ASN A 139 24.54 -24.21 -16.52
N GLN A 140 24.50 -23.89 -15.23
CA GLN A 140 25.01 -24.77 -14.17
C GLN A 140 24.27 -26.11 -14.13
N VAL A 141 22.93 -26.07 -14.20
CA VAL A 141 22.07 -27.26 -14.24
C VAL A 141 22.32 -28.10 -15.49
N ARG A 142 22.54 -27.49 -16.66
CA ARG A 142 22.86 -28.22 -17.90
C ARG A 142 24.15 -29.02 -17.85
N HIS A 143 25.13 -28.59 -17.05
CA HIS A 143 26.40 -29.27 -16.88
C HIS A 143 26.41 -30.22 -15.66
N SER A 144 25.28 -30.38 -14.97
CA SER A 144 25.19 -31.34 -13.86
C SER A 144 25.17 -32.77 -14.40
N LYS A 145 25.78 -33.68 -13.64
CA LYS A 145 25.91 -35.09 -14.04
C LYS A 145 24.65 -35.89 -13.72
N SER A 146 23.84 -35.43 -12.78
CA SER A 146 22.63 -36.09 -12.30
C SER A 146 21.50 -35.08 -12.04
N ARG A 147 20.28 -35.60 -11.91
CA ARG A 147 19.09 -34.83 -11.56
C ARG A 147 19.14 -34.35 -10.11
N GLU A 148 19.71 -35.17 -9.23
CA GLU A 148 19.90 -34.86 -7.81
C GLU A 148 20.88 -33.70 -7.64
N ASP A 149 21.95 -33.67 -8.44
CA ASP A 149 22.90 -32.56 -8.46
C ASP A 149 22.27 -31.27 -9.00
N ALA A 150 21.44 -31.38 -10.06
CA ALA A 150 20.67 -30.23 -10.57
C ALA A 150 19.76 -29.62 -9.50
N ASN A 151 18.99 -30.46 -8.81
CA ASN A 151 18.09 -30.02 -7.73
C ASN A 151 18.87 -29.39 -6.57
N ARG A 152 20.03 -29.94 -6.22
CA ARG A 152 20.93 -29.38 -5.20
C ARG A 152 21.42 -27.99 -5.59
N LEU A 153 21.87 -27.81 -6.84
CA LEU A 153 22.33 -26.51 -7.35
C LEU A 153 21.19 -25.47 -7.32
N ILE A 154 19.98 -25.85 -7.71
CA ILE A 154 18.80 -24.98 -7.64
C ILE A 154 18.52 -24.56 -6.19
N MET A 155 18.53 -25.51 -5.25
CA MET A 155 18.26 -25.24 -3.84
C MET A 155 19.36 -24.39 -3.19
N GLU A 156 20.62 -24.70 -3.47
CA GLU A 156 21.78 -23.92 -3.02
C GLU A 156 21.69 -22.48 -3.52
N LYS A 157 21.32 -22.29 -4.79
CA LYS A 157 21.11 -20.96 -5.37
C LYS A 157 20.00 -20.19 -4.65
N LYS A 158 18.87 -20.83 -4.35
CA LYS A 158 17.79 -20.22 -3.55
C LYS A 158 18.29 -19.81 -2.17
N ILE A 159 19.02 -20.67 -1.48
CA ILE A 159 19.59 -20.36 -0.16
C ILE A 159 20.57 -19.19 -0.25
N GLN A 160 21.44 -19.18 -1.26
CA GLN A 160 22.39 -18.08 -1.50
C GLN A 160 21.66 -16.74 -1.70
N LEU A 161 20.60 -16.74 -2.51
CA LEU A 161 19.80 -15.55 -2.79
C LEU A 161 19.08 -15.04 -1.52
N MET A 162 18.51 -15.92 -0.70
CA MET A 162 17.89 -15.56 0.58
C MET A 162 18.91 -15.00 1.58
N ASN A 163 20.11 -15.56 1.62
CA ASN A 163 21.17 -15.17 2.56
C ASN A 163 21.94 -13.92 2.12
N SER A 164 21.71 -13.42 0.91
CA SER A 164 22.43 -12.24 0.38
C SER A 164 22.14 -10.93 1.12
N GLY A 165 21.24 -10.94 2.12
CA GLY A 165 20.93 -9.81 3.01
C GLY A 165 20.20 -8.65 2.34
N LYS A 166 20.08 -8.68 1.01
CA LYS A 166 19.37 -7.69 0.19
C LYS A 166 17.89 -8.04 0.18
N LYS A 167 17.13 -7.43 1.09
CA LYS A 167 15.65 -7.45 1.08
C LYS A 167 15.09 -6.54 -0.01
N ASP A 168 15.69 -6.62 -1.20
CA ASP A 168 15.31 -5.79 -2.33
C ASP A 168 14.15 -6.48 -3.05
N GLY A 169 13.33 -5.71 -3.78
CA GLY A 169 12.23 -6.26 -4.58
C GLY A 169 12.66 -7.36 -5.54
N PHE A 170 13.95 -7.47 -5.87
CA PHE A 170 14.54 -8.56 -6.64
C PHE A 170 14.19 -9.95 -6.10
N LEU A 171 14.24 -10.16 -4.77
CA LEU A 171 13.94 -11.47 -4.16
C LEU A 171 12.50 -11.92 -4.46
N LEU A 172 11.56 -10.97 -4.47
CA LEU A 172 10.14 -11.20 -4.78
C LEU A 172 9.92 -11.70 -6.21
N PHE A 173 10.83 -11.37 -7.14
CA PHE A 173 10.72 -11.79 -8.53
C PHE A 173 11.54 -13.04 -8.84
N ILE A 174 12.77 -13.15 -8.33
CA ILE A 174 13.67 -14.25 -8.68
C ILE A 174 13.24 -15.58 -8.07
N MET A 175 12.64 -15.58 -6.87
CA MET A 175 12.21 -16.84 -6.23
C MET A 175 11.12 -17.55 -7.04
N PRO A 176 9.98 -16.90 -7.34
CA PRO A 176 8.98 -17.48 -8.24
C PRO A 176 9.56 -17.82 -9.62
N ALA A 177 10.48 -17.00 -10.13
CA ALA A 177 11.09 -17.24 -11.43
C ALA A 177 11.93 -18.52 -11.47
N ILE A 178 12.63 -18.86 -10.38
CA ILE A 178 13.36 -20.12 -10.28
C ILE A 178 12.37 -21.29 -10.15
N ASP A 179 11.31 -21.15 -9.35
CA ASP A 179 10.29 -22.20 -9.17
C ASP A 179 9.56 -22.55 -10.47
N GLU A 180 9.26 -21.56 -11.31
CA GLU A 180 8.59 -21.78 -12.60
C GLU A 180 9.55 -22.24 -13.71
N ALA A 181 10.86 -21.94 -13.61
CA ALA A 181 11.83 -22.23 -14.65
C ALA A 181 12.47 -23.63 -14.57
N PHE A 182 12.41 -24.31 -13.41
CA PHE A 182 13.08 -25.58 -13.13
C PHE A 182 12.17 -26.56 -12.38
#